data_AF-A0A8B6GCL4-F1
#
_entry.id   AF-A0A8B6GCL4-F1
#
_cell.length_a   1.000
_cell.length_b   1.000
_cell.length_c   1.000
_cell.angle_alpha   90.00
_cell.angle_beta   90.00
_cell.angle_gamma   90.00
#
_symmetry.space_group_name_H-M   'P 1'
#
loop_
_entity.id
_entity.type
_entity.pdbx_description
1 polymer ?
#
loop_
_entity_poly.entity_id
_entity_poly.type
_entity_poly.pdbx_seq_one_letter_code
_entity_poly.pdbx_strand_id
1 'polypeptide(L)'
;MMFDTKMSACFITHSLCTIAILTSLFSRVKTTPTGAERWRHPCGISNTDTSHLPPVPTRPLVEIITGMLVLIKEGQEYSSNLQEKFAMERVQSMRHVAFLNSLHHDGFPNVKTATEGDIQNSVINVPKTHLDSYRTLAIALVFIEKMKFDEDIYENKKYSNDILIMESKLYDILCHMDEVISTNGDSIEHVTREVMSRELRAHSERTTRFARDYITVKDTSKIMDYLIVQYSALKNHIQQS
;
A
#
# COMPACT_ATOMS: atom_id res chain seq x y z
N MET A 1 71.77 42.58 -13.64
CA MET A 1 72.45 41.26 -13.66
C MET A 1 71.49 40.31 -12.97
N MET A 2 70.91 39.27 -13.57
CA MET A 2 71.25 38.47 -14.74
C MET A 2 69.92 37.90 -15.25
N PHE A 3 69.62 38.10 -16.54
CA PHE A 3 68.52 37.43 -17.24
C PHE A 3 69.04 36.06 -17.70
N ASP A 4 68.23 35.01 -17.59
CA ASP A 4 68.43 33.82 -18.43
C ASP A 4 67.10 33.29 -18.96
N THR A 5 66.89 33.62 -20.22
CA THR A 5 65.92 33.08 -21.18
C THR A 5 66.44 31.76 -21.72
N LYS A 6 65.58 30.73 -21.80
CA LYS A 6 65.60 29.77 -22.93
C LYS A 6 64.24 29.10 -23.10
N MET A 7 63.51 29.60 -24.10
CA MET A 7 62.55 28.82 -24.88
C MET A 7 63.27 27.65 -25.55
N SER A 8 62.64 26.48 -25.57
CA SER A 8 62.74 25.58 -26.73
C SER A 8 61.46 24.77 -26.84
N ALA A 9 60.70 25.06 -27.88
CA ALA A 9 59.54 24.30 -28.33
C ALA A 9 60.01 23.17 -29.25
N CYS A 10 59.39 21.98 -29.17
CA CYS A 10 59.35 21.06 -30.30
C CYS A 10 58.13 20.12 -30.23
N PHE A 11 57.17 20.39 -31.11
CA PHE A 11 56.36 19.48 -31.93
C PHE A 11 55.67 18.23 -31.32
N ILE A 12 54.36 18.40 -31.15
CA ILE A 12 53.23 17.56 -31.61
C ILE A 12 53.61 16.29 -32.40
N THR A 13 53.21 15.11 -31.89
CA THR A 13 52.56 14.06 -32.69
C THR A 13 51.65 13.17 -31.84
N HIS A 14 50.38 13.20 -32.23
CA HIS A 14 49.31 12.20 -32.10
C HIS A 14 49.49 11.02 -31.13
N SER A 15 48.68 11.02 -30.06
CA SER A 15 48.03 9.77 -29.64
C SER A 15 46.71 10.08 -28.92
N LEU A 16 45.62 9.82 -29.66
CA LEU A 16 44.25 9.78 -29.17
C LEU A 16 44.13 8.64 -28.16
N CYS A 17 44.35 8.93 -26.88
CA CYS A 17 43.95 8.02 -25.82
C CYS A 17 42.53 8.40 -25.39
N THR A 18 41.57 7.76 -26.05
CA THR A 18 40.17 7.62 -25.64
C THR A 18 40.09 7.36 -24.13
N ILE A 19 39.72 8.39 -23.36
CA ILE A 19 39.14 8.18 -22.04
C ILE A 19 37.75 7.63 -22.31
N ALA A 20 37.67 6.30 -22.32
CA ALA A 20 36.43 5.56 -22.32
C ALA A 20 35.60 6.07 -21.14
N ILE A 21 34.44 6.63 -21.51
CA ILE A 21 33.35 6.98 -20.61
C ILE A 21 33.01 5.72 -19.82
N LEU A 22 33.55 5.62 -18.60
CA LEU A 22 33.00 4.80 -17.53
C LEU A 22 31.68 5.45 -17.10
N THR A 23 30.69 5.47 -18.01
CA THR A 23 29.29 5.40 -17.60
C THR A 23 29.16 4.02 -17.01
N SER A 24 29.48 3.94 -15.72
CA SER A 24 29.01 2.90 -14.83
C SER A 24 27.57 2.62 -15.22
N LEU A 25 27.35 1.40 -15.67
CA LEU A 25 26.06 0.75 -15.70
C LEU A 25 25.43 0.96 -14.32
N PHE A 26 24.72 2.07 -14.14
CA PHE A 26 23.60 2.13 -13.23
C PHE A 26 22.58 1.19 -13.87
N SER A 27 22.78 -0.11 -13.64
CA SER A 27 21.71 -1.08 -13.60
C SER A 27 20.63 -0.40 -12.78
N ARG A 28 19.58 0.08 -13.47
CA ARG A 28 18.42 0.70 -12.82
C ARG A 28 17.93 -0.35 -11.84
N VAL A 29 18.30 -0.20 -10.57
CA VAL A 29 17.68 -0.94 -9.48
C VAL A 29 16.20 -0.67 -9.68
N LYS A 30 15.43 -1.73 -9.95
CA LYS A 30 13.99 -1.58 -10.17
C LYS A 30 13.44 -0.92 -8.93
N THR A 31 13.08 0.36 -9.02
CA THR A 31 12.56 1.11 -7.86
C THR A 31 11.10 0.79 -7.59
N THR A 32 10.46 0.02 -8.49
CA THR A 32 9.01 -0.16 -8.53
C THR A 32 8.66 -1.64 -8.71
N PRO A 33 7.68 -2.16 -7.96
CA PRO A 33 7.07 -3.45 -8.23
C PRO A 33 6.59 -3.55 -9.69
N THR A 34 6.79 -4.71 -10.32
CA THR A 34 6.41 -4.95 -11.73
C THR A 34 5.42 -6.11 -11.89
N GLY A 35 4.86 -6.61 -10.79
CA GLY A 35 3.90 -7.71 -10.79
C GLY A 35 2.48 -7.28 -11.22
N ALA A 36 1.56 -8.24 -11.30
CA ALA A 36 0.14 -7.95 -11.50
C ALA A 36 -0.42 -7.12 -10.33
N GLU A 37 -1.27 -6.13 -10.63
CA GLU A 37 -1.99 -5.33 -9.63
C GLU A 37 -3.12 -6.16 -9.02
N ARG A 38 -2.76 -7.05 -8.08
CA ARG A 38 -3.68 -8.04 -7.51
C ARG A 38 -4.93 -7.44 -6.86
N TRP A 39 -4.88 -6.20 -6.39
CA TRP A 39 -6.04 -5.48 -5.86
C TRP A 39 -7.09 -5.10 -6.92
N ARG A 40 -6.83 -5.34 -8.22
CA ARG A 40 -7.87 -5.27 -9.26
C ARG A 40 -8.76 -6.50 -9.31
N HIS A 41 -8.21 -7.65 -8.90
CA HIS A 41 -8.89 -8.94 -8.88
C HIS A 41 -8.50 -9.69 -7.59
N PRO A 42 -8.97 -9.23 -6.43
CA PRO A 42 -8.51 -9.70 -5.12
C PRO A 42 -8.84 -11.18 -4.89
N CYS A 43 -9.95 -11.67 -5.46
CA CYS A 43 -10.34 -13.08 -5.42
C CYS A 43 -9.56 -13.99 -6.40
N GLY A 44 -8.68 -13.42 -7.23
CA GLY A 44 -8.02 -14.09 -8.35
C GLY A 44 -8.77 -13.94 -9.68
N ILE A 45 -8.08 -14.22 -10.78
CA ILE A 45 -8.70 -14.26 -12.12
C ILE A 45 -9.46 -15.58 -12.21
N SER A 46 -10.80 -15.55 -12.16
CA SER A 46 -11.57 -16.70 -12.61
C SER A 46 -11.45 -16.76 -14.13
N ASN A 47 -10.53 -17.57 -14.65
CA ASN A 47 -10.42 -17.91 -16.07
C ASN A 47 -11.60 -18.77 -16.55
N THR A 48 -12.82 -18.46 -16.14
CA THR A 48 -14.02 -19.18 -16.57
C THR A 48 -14.84 -18.28 -17.46
N ASP A 49 -14.79 -18.58 -18.75
CA ASP A 49 -15.78 -18.20 -19.76
C ASP A 49 -17.20 -18.23 -19.14
N THR A 50 -17.77 -17.04 -18.94
CA THR A 50 -19.07 -16.84 -18.28
C THR A 50 -20.24 -17.01 -19.25
N SER A 51 -20.24 -18.06 -20.08
CA SER A 51 -21.42 -18.31 -20.93
C SER A 51 -22.52 -19.11 -20.22
N HIS A 52 -22.25 -19.96 -19.22
CA HIS A 52 -23.30 -20.77 -18.57
C HIS A 52 -23.00 -21.24 -17.14
N LEU A 53 -22.72 -20.33 -16.19
CA LEU A 53 -22.69 -20.70 -14.78
C LEU A 53 -24.08 -20.50 -14.13
N PRO A 54 -24.57 -21.48 -13.34
CA PRO A 54 -25.79 -21.30 -12.56
C PRO A 54 -25.63 -20.11 -11.61
N PRO A 55 -26.72 -19.40 -11.25
CA PRO A 55 -26.64 -18.30 -10.30
C PRO A 55 -25.99 -18.80 -9.02
N VAL A 56 -24.84 -18.21 -8.67
CA VAL A 56 -24.14 -18.49 -7.42
C VAL A 56 -25.13 -18.23 -6.28
N PRO A 57 -25.32 -19.17 -5.33
CA PRO A 57 -26.21 -18.94 -4.21
C PRO A 57 -25.79 -17.66 -3.48
N THR A 58 -26.64 -16.63 -3.55
CA THR A 58 -26.36 -15.34 -2.92
C THR A 58 -26.42 -15.53 -1.41
N ARG A 59 -25.27 -15.44 -0.74
CA ARG A 59 -25.22 -15.44 0.73
C ARG A 59 -26.04 -14.25 1.26
N PRO A 60 -26.80 -14.41 2.36
CA PRO A 60 -27.49 -13.28 2.97
C PRO A 60 -26.51 -12.14 3.29
N LEU A 61 -26.88 -10.90 2.97
CA LEU A 61 -26.02 -9.73 3.16
C LEU A 61 -25.48 -9.60 4.60
N VAL A 62 -26.31 -9.96 5.60
CA VAL A 62 -25.93 -9.97 7.01
C VAL A 62 -24.79 -10.95 7.32
N GLU A 63 -24.74 -12.10 6.64
CA GLU A 63 -23.67 -13.09 6.80
C GLU A 63 -22.38 -12.57 6.16
N ILE A 64 -22.47 -11.96 4.97
CA ILE A 64 -21.33 -11.37 4.28
C ILE A 64 -20.71 -10.25 5.14
N ILE A 65 -21.53 -9.34 5.67
CA ILE A 65 -21.08 -8.25 6.55
C ILE A 65 -20.51 -8.77 7.86
N THR A 66 -21.10 -9.81 8.44
CA THR A 66 -20.56 -10.43 9.65
C THR A 66 -19.19 -11.05 9.39
N GLY A 67 -19.02 -11.76 8.27
CA GLY A 67 -17.73 -12.30 7.84
C GLY A 67 -16.69 -11.19 7.60
N MET A 68 -17.06 -10.12 6.89
CA MET A 68 -16.18 -8.96 6.69
C MET A 68 -15.75 -8.33 8.02
N LEU A 69 -16.66 -8.15 8.97
CA LEU A 69 -16.33 -7.54 10.25
C LEU A 69 -15.31 -8.37 11.05
N VAL A 70 -15.38 -9.71 10.96
CA VAL A 70 -14.36 -10.59 11.53
C VAL A 70 -13.00 -10.35 10.86
N LEU A 71 -12.96 -10.36 9.53
CA LEU A 71 -11.72 -10.15 8.76
C LEU A 71 -11.10 -8.77 9.00
N ILE A 72 -11.92 -7.72 9.09
CA ILE A 72 -11.47 -6.35 9.39
C ILE A 72 -10.85 -6.29 10.79
N LYS A 73 -11.47 -6.93 11.79
CA LYS A 73 -10.92 -7.00 13.16
C LYS A 73 -9.59 -7.75 13.22
N GLU A 74 -9.49 -8.87 12.51
CA GLU A 74 -8.22 -9.58 12.39
C GLU A 74 -7.16 -8.71 11.71
N GLY A 75 -7.51 -8.02 10.62
CA GLY A 75 -6.62 -7.07 9.93
C GLY A 75 -6.17 -5.91 10.84
N GLN A 76 -7.06 -5.41 11.70
CA GLN A 76 -6.77 -4.39 12.72
C GLN A 76 -5.74 -4.88 13.73
N GLU A 77 -5.93 -6.10 14.25
CA GLU A 77 -5.01 -6.71 15.21
C GLU A 77 -3.62 -6.89 14.59
N TYR A 78 -3.56 -7.46 13.38
CA TYR A 78 -2.29 -7.67 12.68
C TYR A 78 -1.56 -6.37 12.35
N SER A 79 -2.27 -5.37 11.83
CA SER A 79 -1.65 -4.07 11.51
C SER A 79 -1.15 -3.34 12.76
N SER A 80 -1.90 -3.38 13.87
CA SER A 80 -1.48 -2.80 15.15
C SER A 80 -0.25 -3.50 15.73
N ASN A 81 -0.22 -4.83 15.69
CA ASN A 81 0.95 -5.61 16.13
C ASN A 81 2.19 -5.31 15.27
N LEU A 82 2.02 -5.18 13.95
CA LEU A 82 3.13 -4.82 13.05
C LEU A 82 3.60 -3.38 13.29
N GLN A 83 2.69 -2.46 13.59
CA GLN A 83 3.02 -1.08 13.94
C GLN A 83 3.91 -1.04 15.20
N GLU A 84 3.56 -1.81 16.23
CA GLU A 84 4.33 -1.89 17.47
C GLU A 84 5.73 -2.45 17.22
N LYS A 85 5.85 -3.55 16.46
CA LYS A 85 7.14 -4.11 16.03
C LYS A 85 8.00 -3.06 15.32
N PHE A 86 7.42 -2.29 14.40
CA PHE A 86 8.16 -1.25 13.68
C PHE A 86 8.57 -0.10 14.59
N ALA A 87 7.70 0.34 15.51
CA ALA A 87 8.04 1.36 16.50
C ALA A 87 9.25 0.94 17.33
N MET A 88 9.25 -0.29 17.84
CA MET A 88 10.28 -0.81 18.73
C MET A 88 11.59 -1.11 18.01
N GLU A 89 11.54 -1.70 16.81
CA GLU A 89 12.72 -2.32 16.20
C GLU A 89 13.25 -1.58 14.97
N ARG A 90 12.42 -0.77 14.29
CA ARG A 90 12.82 -0.01 13.09
C ARG A 90 13.00 1.48 13.40
N VAL A 91 12.05 2.07 14.11
CA VAL A 91 12.10 3.48 14.50
C VAL A 91 12.97 3.69 15.74
N GLN A 92 12.84 2.79 16.74
CA GLN A 92 13.68 2.72 17.97
C GLN A 92 13.72 4.02 18.80
N SER A 93 12.76 4.92 18.63
CA SER A 93 12.73 6.21 19.33
C SER A 93 11.30 6.67 19.56
N MET A 94 10.89 6.76 20.83
CA MET A 94 9.54 7.21 21.20
C MET A 94 9.24 8.64 20.73
N ARG A 95 10.24 9.54 20.78
CA ARG A 95 10.10 10.90 20.25
C ARG A 95 9.88 10.88 18.73
N HIS A 96 10.60 10.02 18.02
CA HIS A 96 10.45 9.90 16.58
C HIS A 96 9.10 9.26 16.22
N VAL A 97 8.67 8.22 16.94
CA VAL A 97 7.32 7.62 16.80
C VAL A 97 6.23 8.68 17.00
N ALA A 98 6.32 9.52 18.04
CA ALA A 98 5.37 10.59 18.26
C ALA A 98 5.31 11.60 17.10
N PHE A 99 6.47 11.95 16.53
CA PHE A 99 6.54 12.78 15.33
C PHE A 99 5.90 12.09 14.12
N LEU A 100 6.26 10.82 13.83
CA LEU A 100 5.70 10.06 12.72
C LEU A 100 4.18 9.84 12.87
N ASN A 101 3.67 9.76 14.10
CA ASN A 101 2.23 9.67 14.36
C ASN A 101 1.47 10.90 13.86
N SER A 102 2.10 12.08 13.88
CA SER A 102 1.54 13.34 13.37
C SER A 102 1.61 13.48 11.84
N LEU A 103 2.40 12.65 11.16
CA LEU A 103 2.56 12.70 9.70
C LEU A 103 1.56 11.81 8.97
N HIS A 104 1.38 12.07 7.69
CA HIS A 104 0.58 11.29 6.76
C HIS A 104 1.21 11.37 5.36
N HIS A 105 1.02 10.34 4.54
CA HIS A 105 1.53 10.33 3.17
C HIS A 105 0.51 10.90 2.20
N ASP A 106 0.96 11.76 1.30
CA ASP A 106 0.14 12.18 0.17
C ASP A 106 -0.29 10.97 -0.67
N GLY A 107 -1.58 10.95 -1.02
CA GLY A 107 -2.20 9.86 -1.76
C GLY A 107 -2.64 8.66 -0.91
N PHE A 108 -2.21 8.54 0.35
CA PHE A 108 -2.77 7.53 1.26
C PHE A 108 -4.15 7.99 1.78
N PRO A 109 -5.09 7.09 2.13
CA PRO A 109 -6.38 7.51 2.64
C PRO A 109 -6.25 8.12 4.04
N ASN A 110 -6.70 9.37 4.20
CA ASN A 110 -6.74 10.05 5.49
C ASN A 110 -8.10 9.84 6.16
N VAL A 111 -8.26 8.69 6.80
CA VAL A 111 -9.47 8.42 7.61
C VAL A 111 -9.36 9.10 8.96
N LYS A 112 -10.47 9.71 9.39
CA LYS A 112 -10.64 10.23 10.74
C LYS A 112 -11.53 9.27 11.53
N THR A 113 -11.66 9.50 12.83
CA THR A 113 -12.68 8.83 13.63
C THR A 113 -14.05 9.03 12.98
N ALA A 114 -14.79 7.94 12.77
CA ALA A 114 -16.11 7.99 12.16
C ALA A 114 -17.04 8.89 12.98
N THR A 115 -17.66 9.85 12.31
CA THR A 115 -18.69 10.73 12.88
C THR A 115 -20.06 10.06 12.81
N GLU A 116 -21.04 10.58 13.54
CA GLU A 116 -22.42 10.12 13.43
C GLU A 116 -22.97 10.28 12.00
N GLY A 117 -22.59 11.36 11.31
CA GLY A 117 -22.93 11.57 9.91
C GLY A 117 -22.32 10.51 8.98
N ASP A 118 -21.06 10.11 9.22
CA ASP A 118 -20.43 9.03 8.45
C ASP A 118 -21.17 7.70 8.65
N ILE A 119 -21.58 7.42 9.89
CA ILE A 119 -22.35 6.22 10.23
C ILE A 119 -23.70 6.23 9.52
N GLN A 120 -24.45 7.33 9.59
CA GLN A 120 -25.74 7.46 8.92
C GLN A 120 -25.61 7.32 7.41
N ASN A 121 -24.63 7.98 6.79
CA ASN A 121 -24.35 7.86 5.37
C ASN A 121 -24.01 6.42 4.97
N SER A 122 -23.25 5.71 5.82
CA SER A 122 -22.83 4.34 5.55
C SER A 122 -24.03 3.39 5.47
N VAL A 123 -25.03 3.64 6.31
CA VAL A 123 -26.28 2.89 6.40
C VAL A 123 -27.24 3.25 5.26
N ILE A 124 -27.36 4.53 4.92
CA ILE A 124 -28.26 5.01 3.85
C ILE A 124 -27.81 4.52 2.48
N ASN A 125 -26.49 4.43 2.24
CA ASN A 125 -25.94 4.08 0.93
C ASN A 125 -24.93 2.94 1.03
N VAL A 126 -25.45 1.75 1.34
CA VAL A 126 -24.66 0.53 1.49
C VAL A 126 -23.73 0.26 0.30
N PRO A 127 -24.18 0.32 -0.97
CA PRO A 127 -23.30 0.03 -2.10
C PRO A 127 -22.14 1.03 -2.22
N LYS A 128 -22.41 2.32 -2.00
CA LYS A 128 -21.35 3.34 -1.95
C LYS A 128 -20.35 3.08 -0.82
N THR A 129 -20.81 2.67 0.36
CA THR A 129 -19.94 2.32 1.49
C THR A 129 -18.96 1.21 1.11
N HIS A 130 -19.43 0.16 0.41
CA HIS A 130 -18.55 -0.91 -0.07
C HIS A 130 -17.55 -0.40 -1.10
N LEU A 131 -17.97 0.42 -2.06
CA LEU A 131 -17.09 1.00 -3.08
C LEU A 131 -16.00 1.91 -2.49
N ASP A 132 -16.37 2.81 -1.59
CA ASP A 132 -15.43 3.74 -0.93
C ASP A 132 -14.45 2.97 -0.03
N SER A 133 -14.93 1.95 0.68
CA SER A 133 -14.10 1.05 1.50
C SER A 133 -13.13 0.23 0.63
N TYR A 134 -13.62 -0.30 -0.50
CA TYR A 134 -12.80 -1.04 -1.47
C TYR A 134 -11.65 -0.16 -1.97
N ARG A 135 -11.96 1.05 -2.44
CA ARG A 135 -10.96 2.00 -2.94
C ARG A 135 -9.92 2.31 -1.86
N THR A 136 -10.36 2.56 -0.63
CA THR A 136 -9.50 2.86 0.52
C THR A 136 -8.50 1.74 0.79
N LEU A 137 -8.96 0.49 0.85
CA LEU A 137 -8.11 -0.67 1.09
C LEU A 137 -7.19 -0.99 -0.10
N ALA A 138 -7.68 -0.80 -1.33
CA ALA A 138 -6.88 -0.95 -2.54
C ALA A 138 -5.70 0.03 -2.58
N ILE A 139 -5.89 1.29 -2.14
CA ILE A 139 -4.79 2.25 -1.99
C ILE A 139 -3.80 1.77 -0.92
N ALA A 140 -4.28 1.31 0.24
CA ALA A 140 -3.39 0.80 1.28
C ALA A 140 -2.50 -0.36 0.77
N LEU A 141 -3.07 -1.25 -0.05
CA LEU A 141 -2.33 -2.34 -0.70
C LEU A 141 -1.22 -1.86 -1.66
N VAL A 142 -1.41 -0.73 -2.35
CA VAL A 142 -0.33 -0.15 -3.19
C VAL A 142 0.90 0.19 -2.35
N PHE A 143 0.70 0.75 -1.15
CA PHE A 143 1.80 1.12 -0.26
C PHE A 143 2.42 -0.12 0.39
N ILE A 144 1.61 -1.10 0.76
CA ILE A 144 2.07 -2.39 1.32
C ILE A 144 2.85 -3.20 0.28
N GLU A 145 2.46 -3.17 -1.01
CA GLU A 145 3.24 -3.77 -2.10
C GLU A 145 4.66 -3.18 -2.14
N LYS A 146 4.78 -1.87 -1.96
CA LYS A 146 6.09 -1.21 -1.93
C LYS A 146 6.88 -1.58 -0.67
N MET A 147 6.24 -1.68 0.49
CA MET A 147 6.89 -2.16 1.72
C MET A 147 7.47 -3.56 1.53
N LYS A 148 6.66 -4.47 0.98
CA LYS A 148 7.07 -5.85 0.70
C LYS A 148 8.25 -5.91 -0.26
N PHE A 149 8.19 -5.13 -1.34
CA PHE A 149 9.28 -5.02 -2.29
C PHE A 149 10.58 -4.56 -1.61
N ASP A 150 10.51 -3.52 -0.77
CA ASP A 150 11.69 -3.02 -0.08
C ASP A 150 12.22 -4.00 0.97
N GLU A 151 11.33 -4.75 1.62
CA GLU A 151 11.69 -5.80 2.58
C GLU A 151 12.46 -6.95 1.91
N ASP A 152 12.00 -7.37 0.74
CA ASP A 152 12.60 -8.46 -0.04
C ASP A 152 13.95 -8.07 -0.64
N ILE A 153 14.15 -6.79 -0.97
CA ILE A 153 15.36 -6.30 -1.65
C ILE A 153 16.41 -5.77 -0.67
N TYR A 154 16.01 -5.05 0.38
CA TYR A 154 16.96 -4.28 1.21
C TYR A 154 17.06 -4.73 2.66
N GLU A 155 16.08 -5.48 3.19
CA GLU A 155 15.95 -5.68 4.64
C GLU A 155 16.04 -7.14 5.09
N ASN A 156 16.61 -7.99 4.24
CA ASN A 156 16.84 -9.41 4.52
C ASN A 156 15.59 -10.18 4.96
N LYS A 157 14.40 -9.73 4.52
CA LYS A 157 13.12 -10.43 4.75
C LYS A 157 12.70 -10.59 6.21
N LYS A 158 13.21 -9.75 7.13
CA LYS A 158 12.92 -9.85 8.57
C LYS A 158 11.42 -9.82 8.87
N TYR A 159 10.67 -8.95 8.19
CA TYR A 159 9.21 -8.80 8.36
C TYR A 159 8.41 -9.25 7.13
N SER A 160 9.01 -9.97 6.17
CA SER A 160 8.28 -10.39 4.96
C SER A 160 7.03 -11.21 5.30
N ASN A 161 7.09 -12.08 6.32
CA ASN A 161 5.93 -12.86 6.75
C ASN A 161 4.83 -12.00 7.37
N ASP A 162 5.19 -11.05 8.25
CA ASP A 162 4.20 -10.16 8.87
C ASP A 162 3.51 -9.28 7.81
N ILE A 163 4.28 -8.76 6.85
CA ILE A 163 3.76 -7.97 5.72
C ILE A 163 2.85 -8.81 4.83
N LEU A 164 3.24 -10.05 4.53
CA LEU A 164 2.44 -10.99 3.73
C LEU A 164 1.10 -11.34 4.40
N ILE A 165 1.09 -11.54 5.72
CA ILE A 165 -0.14 -11.83 6.46
C ILE A 165 -1.07 -10.61 6.42
N MET A 166 -0.56 -9.41 6.68
CA MET A 166 -1.35 -8.18 6.59
C MET A 166 -1.89 -7.96 5.16
N GLU A 167 -1.06 -8.16 4.14
CA GLU A 167 -1.45 -8.13 2.73
C GLU A 167 -2.57 -9.15 2.43
N SER A 168 -2.46 -10.38 2.93
CA SER A 168 -3.48 -11.41 2.75
C SER A 168 -4.82 -11.01 3.37
N LYS A 169 -4.82 -10.49 4.61
CA LYS A 169 -6.04 -10.06 5.29
C LYS A 169 -6.75 -8.95 4.52
N LEU A 170 -5.99 -8.01 3.95
CA LEU A 170 -6.54 -6.97 3.09
C LEU A 170 -7.18 -7.53 1.82
N TYR A 171 -6.55 -8.52 1.17
CA TYR A 171 -7.15 -9.17 0.01
C TYR A 171 -8.42 -9.95 0.36
N ASP A 172 -8.45 -10.64 1.51
CA ASP A 172 -9.63 -11.37 1.95
C ASP A 172 -10.82 -10.41 2.15
N ILE A 173 -10.58 -9.23 2.73
CA ILE A 173 -11.60 -8.18 2.89
C ILE A 173 -12.05 -7.64 1.53
N LEU A 174 -11.11 -7.29 0.65
CA LEU A 174 -11.44 -6.80 -0.70
C LEU A 174 -12.25 -7.82 -1.51
N CYS A 175 -11.95 -9.11 -1.37
CA CYS A 175 -12.69 -10.16 -2.07
C CYS A 175 -14.16 -10.23 -1.62
N HIS A 176 -14.43 -10.09 -0.33
CA HIS A 176 -15.81 -10.01 0.15
C HIS A 176 -16.52 -8.74 -0.31
N MET A 177 -15.82 -7.61 -0.39
CA MET A 177 -16.38 -6.37 -0.93
C MET A 177 -16.69 -6.51 -2.43
N ASP A 178 -15.80 -7.13 -3.20
CA ASP A 178 -15.97 -7.40 -4.64
C ASP A 178 -17.22 -8.25 -4.92
N GLU A 179 -17.47 -9.28 -4.11
CA GLU A 179 -18.68 -10.11 -4.21
C GLU A 179 -19.96 -9.29 -3.99
N VAL A 180 -19.98 -8.40 -2.99
CA VAL A 180 -21.13 -7.54 -2.71
C VAL A 180 -21.36 -6.53 -3.83
N ILE A 181 -20.29 -5.84 -4.27
CA ILE A 181 -20.35 -4.83 -5.33
C ILE A 181 -20.83 -5.46 -6.63
N SER A 182 -20.26 -6.62 -7.00
CA SER A 182 -20.63 -7.35 -8.22
C SER A 182 -22.07 -7.85 -8.18
N THR A 183 -22.54 -8.33 -7.02
CA THR A 183 -23.93 -8.77 -6.84
C THR A 183 -24.93 -7.61 -7.01
N ASN A 184 -24.55 -6.39 -6.64
CA ASN A 184 -25.36 -5.19 -6.81
C ASN A 184 -25.31 -4.61 -8.23
N GLY A 185 -24.46 -5.14 -9.11
CA GLY A 185 -24.28 -4.65 -10.48
C GLY A 185 -23.48 -3.34 -10.57
N ASP A 186 -22.79 -2.96 -9.49
CA ASP A 186 -21.92 -1.79 -9.45
C ASP A 186 -20.55 -2.10 -10.06
N SER A 187 -19.84 -1.07 -10.52
CA SER A 187 -18.51 -1.20 -11.12
C SER A 187 -17.43 -0.57 -10.24
N ILE A 188 -16.28 -1.24 -10.14
CA ILE A 188 -15.14 -0.80 -9.33
C ILE A 188 -14.21 0.08 -10.18
N GLU A 189 -13.98 1.32 -9.75
CA GLU A 189 -12.91 2.14 -10.31
C GLU A 189 -11.56 1.65 -9.78
N HIS A 190 -10.72 1.12 -10.66
CA HIS A 190 -9.46 0.51 -10.26
C HIS A 190 -8.38 1.54 -9.89
N VAL A 191 -7.84 1.38 -8.68
CA VAL A 191 -6.67 2.13 -8.20
C VAL A 191 -5.43 1.69 -8.98
N THR A 192 -4.67 2.66 -9.49
CA THR A 192 -3.37 2.40 -10.10
C THR A 192 -2.26 2.58 -9.07
N ARG A 193 -1.08 2.07 -9.39
CA ARG A 193 0.12 2.38 -8.60
C ARG A 193 0.34 3.89 -8.44
N GLU A 194 -0.05 4.75 -9.38
CA GLU A 194 0.31 6.17 -9.36
C GLU A 194 -0.22 6.96 -8.15
N VAL A 195 -1.18 6.38 -7.40
CA VAL A 195 -1.63 6.94 -6.12
C VAL A 195 -0.50 7.15 -5.10
N MET A 196 0.56 6.34 -5.16
CA MET A 196 1.77 6.55 -4.39
C MET A 196 2.79 7.33 -5.24
N SER A 197 3.19 8.50 -4.77
CA SER A 197 4.11 9.38 -5.50
C SER A 197 5.45 8.71 -5.81
N ARG A 198 6.11 9.19 -6.86
CA ARG A 198 7.41 8.63 -7.29
C ARG A 198 8.47 8.88 -6.22
N GLU A 199 8.43 10.03 -5.58
CA GLU A 199 9.35 10.47 -4.53
C GLU A 199 9.31 9.49 -3.35
N LEU A 200 8.10 9.13 -2.91
CA LEU A 200 7.89 8.21 -1.79
C LEU A 200 8.33 6.77 -2.11
N ARG A 201 8.25 6.38 -3.38
CA ARG A 201 8.74 5.08 -3.87
C ARG A 201 10.25 5.01 -4.02
N ALA A 202 10.87 6.13 -4.36
CA ALA A 202 12.27 6.20 -4.72
C ALA A 202 13.20 6.39 -3.51
N HIS A 203 12.69 6.34 -2.27
CA HIS A 203 13.50 6.44 -1.06
C HIS A 203 14.63 5.38 -1.01
N SER A 204 15.85 5.85 -1.19
CA SER A 204 17.08 5.05 -1.14
C SER A 204 17.61 4.89 0.28
N GLU A 205 17.37 5.88 1.15
CA GLU A 205 17.81 5.83 2.53
C GLU A 205 16.95 4.89 3.37
N ARG A 206 17.61 4.07 4.20
CA ARG A 206 16.96 3.07 5.03
C ARG A 206 15.99 3.68 6.05
N THR A 207 16.41 4.77 6.69
CA THR A 207 15.63 5.49 7.71
C THR A 207 14.36 6.11 7.15
N THR A 208 14.41 6.66 5.93
CA THR A 208 13.24 7.24 5.26
C THR A 208 12.26 6.16 4.81
N ARG A 209 12.74 5.00 4.33
CA ARG A 209 11.88 3.82 4.11
C ARG A 209 11.20 3.36 5.39
N PHE A 210 11.92 3.26 6.50
CA PHE A 210 11.34 2.85 7.79
C PHE A 210 10.28 3.83 8.28
N ALA A 211 10.53 5.13 8.16
CA ALA A 211 9.55 6.16 8.49
C ALA A 211 8.29 6.03 7.62
N ARG A 212 8.48 5.85 6.30
CA ARG A 212 7.38 5.65 5.36
C ARG A 212 6.55 4.43 5.74
N ASP A 213 7.20 3.29 5.94
CA ASP A 213 6.54 2.01 6.18
C ASP A 213 5.82 2.02 7.53
N TYR A 214 6.40 2.66 8.55
CA TYR A 214 5.72 2.89 9.82
C TYR A 214 4.43 3.69 9.65
N ILE A 215 4.47 4.81 8.92
CA ILE A 215 3.28 5.64 8.66
C ILE A 215 2.22 4.84 7.89
N THR A 216 2.62 4.06 6.88
CA THR A 216 1.72 3.19 6.12
C THR A 216 0.99 2.19 7.04
N VAL A 217 1.71 1.48 7.91
CA VAL A 217 1.09 0.49 8.82
C VAL A 217 0.18 1.18 9.83
N LYS A 218 0.62 2.30 10.41
CA LYS A 218 -0.17 3.12 11.33
C LYS A 218 -1.49 3.57 10.70
N ASP A 219 -1.44 4.15 9.51
CA ASP A 219 -2.65 4.66 8.86
C ASP A 219 -3.53 3.52 8.32
N THR A 220 -2.95 2.36 7.97
CA THR A 220 -3.72 1.13 7.68
C THR A 220 -4.49 0.66 8.90
N SER A 221 -3.89 0.66 10.10
CA SER A 221 -4.60 0.31 11.33
C SER A 221 -5.78 1.26 11.60
N LYS A 222 -5.60 2.58 11.39
CA LYS A 222 -6.70 3.55 11.49
C LYS A 222 -7.82 3.30 10.47
N ILE A 223 -7.50 2.89 9.25
CA ILE A 223 -8.49 2.47 8.25
C ILE A 223 -9.31 1.31 8.79
N MET A 224 -8.66 0.30 9.38
CA MET A 224 -9.38 -0.82 9.98
C MET A 224 -10.30 -0.40 11.12
N ASP A 225 -9.83 0.47 12.03
CA ASP A 225 -10.67 1.01 13.10
C ASP A 225 -11.90 1.74 12.56
N TYR A 226 -11.73 2.56 11.52
CA TYR A 226 -12.82 3.26 10.85
C TYR A 226 -13.83 2.29 10.24
N LEU A 227 -13.35 1.27 9.52
CA LEU A 227 -14.21 0.25 8.92
C LEU A 227 -14.94 -0.61 9.96
N ILE A 228 -14.31 -0.91 11.11
CA ILE A 228 -14.99 -1.62 12.21
C ILE A 228 -16.24 -0.85 12.64
N VAL A 229 -16.14 0.47 12.79
CA VAL A 229 -17.29 1.31 13.18
C VAL A 229 -18.38 1.28 12.11
N GLN A 230 -18.02 1.51 10.84
CA GLN A 230 -18.99 1.52 9.74
C GLN A 230 -19.71 0.18 9.57
N TYR A 231 -18.96 -0.92 9.51
CA TYR A 231 -19.53 -2.25 9.27
C TYR A 231 -20.28 -2.79 10.49
N SER A 232 -19.93 -2.37 11.71
CA SER A 232 -20.73 -2.67 12.90
C SER A 232 -22.08 -1.96 12.85
N ALA A 233 -22.12 -0.69 12.44
CA ALA A 233 -23.36 0.06 12.30
C ALA A 233 -24.24 -0.51 11.19
N LEU A 234 -23.65 -0.85 10.05
CA LEU A 234 -24.34 -1.48 8.93
C LEU A 234 -24.97 -2.82 9.32
N LYS A 235 -24.22 -3.67 10.03
CA LYS A 235 -24.73 -4.93 10.57
C LYS A 235 -25.95 -4.71 11.45
N ASN A 236 -25.87 -3.78 12.39
CA ASN A 236 -26.96 -3.49 13.32
C ASN A 236 -28.21 -2.99 12.58
N HIS A 237 -28.05 -2.12 11.58
CA HIS A 237 -29.16 -1.62 10.78
C HIS A 237 -29.88 -2.74 10.02
N ILE A 238 -29.13 -3.63 9.37
CA ILE A 238 -29.70 -4.75 8.60
C ILE A 238 -30.40 -5.75 9.51
N GLN A 239 -29.94 -5.95 10.74
CA GLN A 239 -30.60 -6.84 11.70
C GLN A 239 -31.89 -6.26 12.30
N GLN A 240 -32.09 -4.94 12.21
CA GLN A 240 -33.26 -4.23 12.73
C GLN A 240 -34.33 -3.96 11.66
N SER A 241 -33.97 -4.12 10.38
CA SER A 241 -34.86 -3.93 9.22
C SER A 241 -35.54 -5.24 8.84
#